data_AF-A0A101IMD8-F1
#
_entry.id   AF-A0A101IMD8-F1
#
_cell.length_a   1.000
_cell.length_b   1.000
_cell.length_c   1.000
_cell.angle_alpha   90.00
_cell.angle_beta   90.00
_cell.angle_gamma   90.00
#
_symmetry.space_group_name_H-M   'P 1'
#
loop_
_entity.id
_entity.type
_entity.pdbx_description
1 polymer ?
#
loop_
_entity_poly.entity_id
_entity_poly.type
_entity_poly.pdbx_seq_one_letter_code
_entity_poly.pdbx_strand_id
1 'polypeptide(L)'
;MDLKIDGVSLDILREILERSKKGRLYILEKMNAVIAAPKEQLSNYVPKILIMKVSTDKIGNIIGPSGKNIKKIIEESDTSIDIKDNGEIFITADSNEKIEKAKYLIEGLVREV
;
A
#
# COMPACT_ATOMS: atom_id res chain seq x y z
N MET A 1 -7.91 -25.88 -15.23
CA MET A 1 -6.78 -26.43 -16.00
C MET A 1 -6.95 -25.96 -17.42
N ASP A 2 -5.89 -25.49 -18.06
CA ASP A 2 -5.92 -25.21 -19.49
C ASP A 2 -5.72 -26.55 -20.22
N LEU A 3 -6.82 -27.15 -20.70
CA LEU A 3 -6.82 -28.46 -21.34
C LEU A 3 -7.01 -28.29 -22.84
N LYS A 4 -6.18 -28.96 -23.64
CA LYS A 4 -6.27 -29.00 -25.11
C LYS A 4 -7.07 -30.21 -25.62
N ILE A 5 -7.80 -30.89 -24.74
CA ILE A 5 -8.62 -32.07 -25.01
C ILE A 5 -9.96 -31.94 -24.28
N ASP A 6 -10.97 -32.67 -24.76
CA ASP A 6 -12.36 -32.55 -24.29
C ASP A 6 -12.56 -32.97 -22.82
N GLY A 7 -11.66 -33.78 -22.25
CA GLY A 7 -11.74 -34.18 -20.85
C GLY A 7 -10.55 -34.98 -20.35
N VAL A 8 -10.49 -35.13 -19.02
CA VAL A 8 -9.51 -35.96 -18.31
C VAL A 8 -10.25 -36.83 -17.30
N SER A 9 -9.80 -38.07 -17.10
CA SER A 9 -10.42 -38.95 -16.11
C SER A 9 -10.15 -38.45 -14.69
N LEU A 10 -11.08 -38.77 -13.77
CA LEU A 10 -10.94 -38.39 -12.36
C LEU A 10 -9.71 -39.01 -11.69
N ASP A 11 -9.28 -40.20 -12.13
CA ASP A 11 -8.12 -40.87 -11.54
C ASP A 11 -6.82 -40.19 -11.96
N ILE A 12 -6.69 -39.80 -13.23
CA ILE A 12 -5.56 -39.00 -13.71
C ILE A 12 -5.54 -37.64 -12.99
N LEU A 13 -6.71 -37.04 -12.79
CA LEU A 13 -6.80 -35.76 -12.07
C LEU A 13 -6.32 -35.87 -10.62
N ARG A 14 -6.68 -36.96 -9.91
CA ARG A 14 -6.20 -37.23 -8.54
C ARG A 14 -4.68 -37.38 -8.51
N GLU A 15 -4.12 -38.16 -9.42
CA GLU A 15 -2.67 -38.37 -9.51
C GLU A 15 -1.93 -37.05 -9.78
N ILE A 16 -2.44 -36.24 -10.72
CA ILE A 16 -1.87 -34.93 -11.05
C ILE A 16 -1.86 -34.04 -9.82
N LEU A 17 -2.98 -33.94 -9.09
CA LEU A 17 -3.05 -33.09 -7.89
C LEU A 17 -2.10 -33.55 -6.79
N GLU A 18 -1.95 -34.86 -6.58
CA GLU A 18 -1.02 -35.41 -5.59
C GLU A 18 0.44 -35.10 -5.98
N ARG A 19 0.78 -35.27 -7.27
CA ARG A 19 2.11 -34.93 -7.79
C ARG A 19 2.37 -33.42 -7.72
N SER A 20 1.40 -32.60 -8.07
CA SER A 20 1.47 -31.14 -7.99
C SER A 20 1.63 -30.66 -6.54
N LYS A 21 0.97 -31.30 -5.58
CA LYS A 21 1.14 -30.99 -4.15
C LYS A 21 2.57 -31.25 -3.70
N LYS A 22 3.16 -32.40 -4.07
CA LYS A 22 4.56 -32.73 -3.77
C LYS A 22 5.51 -31.71 -4.40
N GLY A 23 5.32 -31.38 -5.68
CA GLY A 23 6.11 -30.37 -6.38
C GLY A 23 6.00 -28.98 -5.72
N ARG A 24 4.80 -28.56 -5.34
CA ARG A 24 4.55 -27.29 -4.65
C ARG A 24 5.28 -27.24 -3.30
N LEU A 25 5.22 -28.31 -2.52
CA LEU A 25 5.91 -28.38 -1.23
C LEU A 25 7.43 -28.31 -1.38
N TYR A 26 7.99 -28.97 -2.39
CA TYR A 26 9.42 -28.87 -2.69
C TYR A 26 9.84 -27.44 -3.04
N ILE A 27 9.05 -26.73 -3.88
CA ILE A 27 9.33 -25.33 -4.21
C ILE A 27 9.24 -24.45 -2.95
N LEU A 28 8.20 -24.63 -2.13
CA LEU A 28 8.04 -23.89 -0.88
C LEU A 28 9.20 -24.12 0.10
N GLU A 29 9.72 -25.35 0.18
CA GLU A 29 10.90 -25.66 0.99
C GLU A 29 12.11 -24.84 0.53
N LYS A 30 12.36 -24.76 -0.78
CA LYS A 30 13.46 -23.95 -1.33
C LYS A 30 13.24 -22.45 -1.13
N MET A 31 12.01 -21.97 -1.22
CA MET A 31 11.67 -20.57 -0.92
C MET A 31 11.94 -20.25 0.56
N ASN A 32 11.47 -21.11 1.46
CA ASN A 32 11.64 -20.94 2.91
C ASN A 32 13.11 -21.04 3.36
N ALA A 33 13.94 -21.80 2.64
CA ALA A 33 15.38 -21.84 2.88
C ALA A 33 16.08 -20.49 2.60
N VAL A 34 15.49 -19.63 1.76
CA VAL A 34 16.01 -18.30 1.44
C VAL A 34 15.37 -17.22 2.31
N ILE A 35 14.04 -17.25 2.45
CA ILE A 35 13.27 -16.29 3.25
C ILE A 35 12.09 -17.00 3.91
N ALA A 36 12.24 -17.31 5.20
CA ALA A 36 11.22 -18.05 5.95
C ALA A 36 10.07 -17.17 6.45
N ALA A 37 10.31 -15.86 6.59
CA ALA A 37 9.35 -14.91 7.13
C ALA A 37 9.45 -13.55 6.43
N PRO A 38 8.37 -12.75 6.42
CA PRO A 38 8.43 -11.35 6.02
C PRO A 38 9.51 -10.59 6.81
N LYS A 39 10.15 -9.60 6.19
CA LYS A 39 11.11 -8.73 6.88
C LYS A 39 10.38 -7.92 7.96
N GLU A 40 10.96 -7.84 9.16
CA GLU A 40 10.40 -7.06 10.27
C GLU A 40 10.35 -5.55 9.96
N GLN A 41 11.29 -5.08 9.17
CA GLN A 41 11.40 -3.68 8.77
C GLN A 41 11.28 -3.55 7.26
N LEU A 42 10.47 -2.59 6.83
CA LEU A 42 10.38 -2.19 5.43
C LEU A 42 11.71 -1.58 4.99
N SER A 43 12.07 -1.78 3.72
CA SER A 43 13.26 -1.17 3.15
C SER A 43 13.16 0.36 3.20
N ASN A 44 14.29 1.03 3.41
CA ASN A 44 14.38 2.50 3.48
C ASN A 44 13.96 3.19 2.17
N TYR A 45 13.92 2.45 1.07
CA TYR A 45 13.50 2.95 -0.26
C TYR A 45 12.02 2.70 -0.55
N VAL A 46 11.29 2.03 0.34
CA VAL A 46 9.86 1.79 0.16
C VAL A 46 9.13 3.08 0.51
N PRO A 47 8.21 3.55 -0.35
CA PRO A 47 7.40 4.71 -0.03
C PRO A 47 6.64 4.44 1.26
N LYS A 48 6.84 5.30 2.25
CA LYS A 48 6.19 5.22 3.54
C LYS A 48 4.83 5.90 3.42
N ILE A 49 3.84 5.31 4.07
CA ILE A 49 2.49 5.86 4.14
C ILE A 49 2.25 6.27 5.58
N LEU A 50 1.99 7.55 5.80
CA LEU A 50 1.47 8.06 7.06
C LEU A 50 -0.03 8.28 6.92
N ILE A 51 -0.78 7.69 7.85
CA ILE A 51 -2.22 7.91 7.96
C ILE A 51 -2.44 8.86 9.12
N MET A 52 -3.04 10.01 8.85
CA MET A 52 -3.51 10.94 9.88
C MET A 52 -5.02 11.14 9.76
N LYS A 53 -5.66 11.47 10.88
CA LYS A 53 -7.10 11.71 10.92
C LYS A 53 -7.39 13.16 11.29
N VAL A 54 -8.26 13.81 10.53
CA VAL A 54 -8.73 15.17 10.77
C VAL A 54 -10.26 15.19 10.88
N SER A 55 -10.80 16.24 11.49
CA SER A 55 -12.24 16.48 11.50
C SER A 55 -12.73 16.72 10.07
N THR A 56 -13.86 16.12 9.72
CA THR A 56 -14.49 16.24 8.39
C THR A 56 -14.77 17.70 8.01
N ASP A 57 -15.08 18.54 9.00
CA ASP A 57 -15.35 19.98 8.81
C ASP A 57 -14.12 20.75 8.31
N LYS A 58 -12.91 20.24 8.57
CA LYS A 58 -11.64 20.87 8.20
C LYS A 58 -11.11 20.38 6.84
N ILE A 59 -11.71 19.34 6.24
CA ILE A 59 -11.31 18.83 4.91
C ILE A 59 -11.38 19.92 3.85
N GLY A 60 -12.46 20.71 3.85
CA GLY A 60 -12.64 21.80 2.89
C GLY A 60 -11.51 22.84 2.95
N ASN A 61 -11.02 23.16 4.15
CA ASN A 61 -9.92 24.10 4.34
C ASN A 61 -8.57 23.55 3.85
N ILE A 62 -8.35 22.25 4.02
CA ILE A 62 -7.13 21.56 3.58
C ILE A 62 -7.07 21.48 2.05
N ILE A 63 -8.17 21.13 1.39
CA ILE A 63 -8.25 21.09 -0.08
C ILE A 63 -8.13 22.52 -0.65
N GLY A 64 -8.81 23.48 -0.03
CA GLY A 64 -8.89 24.86 -0.49
C GLY A 64 -9.69 25.02 -1.79
N PRO A 65 -9.91 26.26 -2.27
CA PRO A 65 -10.66 26.51 -3.48
C PRO A 65 -10.02 25.82 -4.69
N SER A 66 -10.80 24.99 -5.40
CA SER A 66 -10.36 24.19 -6.56
C SER A 66 -9.17 23.27 -6.30
N GLY A 67 -8.93 22.85 -5.05
CA GLY A 67 -7.78 21.99 -4.71
C GLY A 67 -6.43 22.70 -4.75
N LYS A 68 -6.41 24.03 -4.75
CA LYS A 68 -5.16 24.81 -4.87
C LYS A 68 -4.23 24.61 -3.67
N ASN A 69 -4.78 24.52 -2.45
CA ASN A 69 -3.98 24.35 -1.25
C ASN A 69 -3.32 22.97 -1.24
N ILE A 70 -4.10 21.91 -1.50
CA ILE A 70 -3.54 20.56 -1.52
C ILE A 70 -2.51 20.36 -2.63
N LYS A 71 -2.72 20.93 -3.82
CA LYS A 71 -1.72 20.92 -4.91
C LYS A 71 -0.42 21.61 -4.51
N LYS A 72 -0.52 22.77 -3.85
CA LYS A 72 0.65 23.49 -3.35
C LYS A 72 1.42 22.67 -2.30
N ILE A 73 0.71 22.00 -1.39
CA ILE A 73 1.34 21.11 -0.40
C ILE A 73 2.07 19.98 -1.12
N ILE A 74 1.40 19.28 -2.05
CA ILE A 74 1.98 18.19 -2.85
C ILE A 74 3.27 18.64 -3.57
N GLU A 75 3.26 19.82 -4.19
CA GLU A 75 4.42 20.39 -4.87
C GLU A 75 5.55 20.78 -3.90
N GLU A 76 5.23 21.35 -2.74
CA GLU A 76 6.23 21.79 -1.77
C GLU A 76 6.85 20.64 -0.97
N SER A 77 6.07 19.60 -0.65
CA SER A 77 6.54 18.45 0.11
C SER A 77 7.02 17.29 -0.77
N ASP A 78 6.77 17.34 -2.08
CA ASP A 78 7.08 16.26 -3.02
C ASP A 78 6.51 14.90 -2.53
N THR A 79 5.23 14.93 -2.16
CA THR A 79 4.49 13.80 -1.59
C THR A 79 3.15 13.60 -2.29
N SER A 80 2.68 12.36 -2.40
CA SER A 80 1.31 12.07 -2.83
C SER A 80 0.37 12.11 -1.61
N ILE A 81 -0.69 12.92 -1.68
CA ILE A 81 -1.66 13.08 -0.58
C ILE A 81 -3.05 12.73 -1.08
N ASP A 82 -3.68 11.74 -0.45
CA ASP A 82 -5.07 11.35 -0.68
C ASP A 82 -5.90 11.64 0.56
N ILE A 83 -7.01 12.34 0.38
CA ILE A 83 -7.96 12.67 1.47
C ILE A 83 -9.24 11.89 1.21
N LYS A 84 -9.68 11.13 2.21
CA LYS A 84 -10.96 10.42 2.19
C LYS A 84 -12.04 11.25 2.89
N ASP A 85 -13.28 11.03 2.47
CA ASP A 85 -14.46 11.71 3.03
C ASP A 85 -14.70 11.40 4.52
N ASN A 86 -14.08 10.35 5.05
CA ASN A 86 -14.12 9.97 6.46
C ASN A 86 -13.12 10.75 7.34
N GLY A 87 -12.36 11.69 6.77
CA GLY A 87 -11.33 12.47 7.47
C GLY A 87 -9.97 11.79 7.56
N GLU A 88 -9.77 10.64 6.93
CA GLU A 88 -8.44 10.03 6.81
C GLU A 88 -7.64 10.69 5.68
N ILE A 89 -6.42 11.12 6.00
CA ILE A 89 -5.44 11.65 5.05
C ILE A 89 -4.29 10.66 4.96
N PHE A 90 -4.01 10.20 3.75
CA PHE A 90 -2.92 9.31 3.40
C PHE A 90 -1.81 10.14 2.77
N ILE A 91 -0.67 10.23 3.44
CA ILE A 91 0.51 10.92 2.94
C ILE A 91 1.54 9.86 2.55
N THR A 92 1.87 9.80 1.27
CA THR A 92 2.81 8.84 0.70
C THR A 92 4.04 9.56 0.16
N ALA A 93 5.23 9.17 0.63
CA ALA A 93 6.49 9.68 0.10
C ALA A 93 7.61 8.65 0.15
N ASP A 94 8.66 8.87 -0.63
CA ASP A 94 9.90 8.09 -0.64
C ASP A 94 10.77 8.29 0.61
N SER A 95 10.56 9.36 1.39
CA SER A 95 11.31 9.67 2.60
C SER A 95 10.41 10.12 3.76
N ASN A 96 10.81 9.75 4.99
CA ASN A 96 10.17 10.22 6.21
C ASN A 96 10.19 11.76 6.33
N GLU A 97 11.25 12.41 5.86
CA GLU A 97 11.38 13.88 5.96
C GLU A 97 10.30 14.60 5.14
N LYS A 98 10.00 14.07 3.94
CA LYS A 98 8.95 14.62 3.08
C LYS A 98 7.56 14.43 3.70
N ILE A 99 7.33 13.27 4.32
CA ILE A 99 6.09 12.98 5.05
C ILE A 99 5.92 13.93 6.24
N GLU A 100 6.94 14.11 7.06
CA GLU A 100 6.86 15.03 8.21
C GLU A 100 6.67 16.48 7.75
N LYS A 101 7.27 16.89 6.63
CA LYS A 101 7.03 18.21 6.02
C LYS A 101 5.58 18.38 5.58
N ALA A 102 5.02 17.41 4.85
CA ALA A 102 3.62 17.43 4.42
C ALA A 102 2.66 17.46 5.63
N LYS A 103 2.93 16.61 6.63
CA LYS A 103 2.18 16.55 7.89
C LYS A 103 2.22 17.89 8.63
N TYR A 104 3.39 18.52 8.74
CA TYR A 104 3.53 19.84 9.38
C TYR A 104 2.70 20.92 8.67
N LEU A 105 2.70 20.92 7.33
CA LEU A 105 1.89 21.85 6.53
C LEU A 105 0.38 21.62 6.76
N ILE A 106 -0.06 20.36 6.80
CA ILE A 106 -1.47 20.01 7.05
C ILE A 106 -1.87 20.34 8.49
N GLU A 107 -1.03 20.02 9.49
CA GLU A 107 -1.27 20.37 10.89
C GLU A 107 -1.34 21.88 11.10
N GLY A 108 -0.53 22.67 10.40
CA GLY A 108 -0.57 24.13 10.44
C GLY A 108 -1.88 24.72 9.91
N LEU A 109 -2.53 24.06 8.95
CA LEU A 109 -3.86 24.46 8.44
C LEU A 109 -5.01 24.04 9.37
N VAL A 110 -4.79 23.03 10.20
CA VAL A 110 -5.80 22.44 11.11
C VAL A 110 -5.71 23.02 12.53
N ARG A 111 -4.51 23.44 12.97
CA ARG A 111 -4.30 24.16 14.25
C ARG A 111 -4.90 25.56 14.17
N GLU A 112 -5.98 25.76 14.90
CA GLU A 112 -6.51 27.07 15.22
C GLU A 112 -5.69 27.71 16.36
N VAL A 113 -5.50 29.02 16.31
CA VAL A 113 -5.11 29.87 17.45
C VAL A 113 -6.29 30.02 18.38
#